data_AF-M2BGT3-F1
#
_entry.id   AF-M2BGT3-F1
#
_cell.length_a   1.000
_cell.length_b   1.000
_cell.length_c   1.000
_cell.angle_alpha   90.00
_cell.angle_beta   90.00
_cell.angle_gamma   90.00
#
_symmetry.space_group_name_H-M   'P 1'
#
loop_
_entity.id
_entity.type
_entity.pdbx_description
1 polymer ?
#
loop_
_entity_poly.entity_id
_entity_poly.type
_entity_poly.pdbx_seq_one_letter_code
_entity_poly.pdbx_strand_id
1 'polypeptide(L)'
;MAKERARKQAASGIRLLILFFLFSLHPGLIYAGIEKDPELSFSSGPLFIDSVFEIKIKLDEYSSRSSDEPKLIILDEDSVLEFLDSSINSLYGGILITNRYKLKKIGNFELIPYLSLGKYQTKLKKFSIQVEPPALSKDTMFKWKILDAVSYSPVKKIIQGKKYLIVLMGFFYDYVQTEGRTSGLDINCQAPEDSIFETAVIIKESDTSKIERTIIDETGWKAVSYFFWTPLKAGDIGLPVAQISIASESKSSRKIYVREQRVNVIKGSLGQEKISDDEKKAYETLGPALNTKKNELGQTKLKNHKENFEEKKEKALLIAELRTKEAGSFFPGKIKNQRLEYEKELNLKESFAVRSVILKKILWFLFFILLLLSSYFFLYKKKNIVFKLFLILSLGLISVLIFLYSRQYERAVYRPLNYDEPYLLYHIPETSGTIVSSLEIGETVIIKQKTSEWFFIEKKDGTGGWQKKNGFIITD
;
A
#
# COMPACT_ATOMS: atom_id res chain seq x y z
N MET A 1 -4.21 0.52 -23.58
CA MET A 1 -4.60 1.44 -22.48
C MET A 1 -3.35 2.01 -21.83
N ALA A 2 -3.04 3.27 -22.16
CA ALA A 2 -1.79 3.93 -21.81
C ALA A 2 -1.69 4.16 -20.28
N LYS A 3 -0.72 3.50 -19.66
CA LYS A 3 -0.37 3.65 -18.25
C LYS A 3 0.56 4.85 -18.10
N GLU A 4 0.06 6.06 -18.38
CA GLU A 4 0.80 7.29 -18.05
C GLU A 4 0.82 7.44 -16.53
N ARG A 5 1.99 7.15 -15.95
CA ARG A 5 2.27 7.36 -14.52
C ARG A 5 2.15 8.86 -14.22
N ALA A 6 1.03 9.27 -13.64
CA ALA A 6 0.90 10.53 -12.95
C ALA A 6 1.99 10.61 -11.85
N ARG A 7 3.01 11.46 -12.07
CA ARG A 7 4.06 11.72 -11.07
C ARG A 7 3.42 12.46 -9.90
N LYS A 8 3.14 11.74 -8.80
CA LYS A 8 2.90 12.37 -7.50
C LYS A 8 4.19 13.06 -7.06
N GLN A 9 4.19 14.39 -7.10
CA GLN A 9 5.29 15.24 -6.68
C GLN A 9 5.30 15.36 -5.15
N ALA A 10 5.64 14.30 -4.42
CA ALA A 10 5.77 14.38 -2.96
C ALA A 10 6.57 13.20 -2.39
N ALA A 11 7.87 13.42 -2.07
CA ALA A 11 8.63 12.59 -1.12
C ALA A 11 10.04 13.14 -0.77
N SER A 12 10.59 14.11 -1.51
CA SER A 12 12.00 14.50 -1.32
C SER A 12 12.25 15.35 -0.09
N GLY A 13 11.35 16.30 0.25
CA GLY A 13 11.57 17.23 1.36
C GLY A 13 11.62 16.60 2.75
N ILE A 14 10.80 15.56 2.99
CA ILE A 14 10.73 14.86 4.29
C ILE A 14 12.00 14.03 4.54
N ARG A 15 12.53 13.38 3.50
CA ARG A 15 13.76 12.58 3.62
C ARG A 15 14.98 13.43 3.93
N LEU A 16 15.05 14.64 3.38
CA LEU A 16 16.15 15.58 3.60
C LEU A 16 16.13 16.15 5.04
N LEU A 17 14.94 16.41 5.58
CA LEU A 17 14.75 16.83 6.99
C LEU A 17 15.18 15.74 7.99
N ILE A 18 14.84 14.48 7.71
CA ILE A 18 15.22 13.34 8.57
C ILE A 18 16.73 13.08 8.53
N LEU A 19 17.34 13.14 7.34
CA LEU A 19 18.79 12.97 7.18
C LEU A 19 19.59 14.05 7.90
N PHE A 20 19.11 15.30 7.88
CA PHE A 20 19.76 16.41 8.59
C PHE A 20 19.67 16.26 10.11
N PHE A 21 18.51 15.82 10.62
CA PHE A 21 18.34 15.52 12.05
C PHE A 21 19.29 14.42 12.53
N LEU A 22 19.44 13.34 11.74
CA LEU A 22 20.33 12.22 12.06
C LEU A 22 21.82 12.63 12.07
N PHE A 23 22.24 13.50 11.14
CA PHE A 23 23.64 13.94 11.06
C PHE A 23 24.03 14.90 12.20
N SER A 24 23.06 15.62 12.78
CA SER A 24 23.33 16.59 13.85
C SER A 24 23.51 15.98 15.25
N LEU A 25 23.25 14.67 15.42
CA LEU A 25 23.17 13.99 16.72
C LEU A 25 24.28 12.96 17.01
N HIS A 26 25.32 12.82 16.18
CA HIS A 26 26.35 11.78 16.37
C HIS A 26 27.79 12.31 16.42
N PRO A 27 28.36 12.47 17.62
CA PRO A 27 29.81 12.49 17.81
C PRO A 27 30.37 11.40 18.74
N GLY A 28 29.65 10.30 19.00
CA GLY A 28 29.94 9.44 20.17
C GLY A 28 30.52 8.02 19.99
N LEU A 29 30.89 7.54 18.79
CA LEU A 29 31.08 6.09 18.60
C LEU A 29 32.26 5.70 17.70
N ILE A 30 33.50 5.93 18.16
CA ILE A 30 34.69 5.20 17.69
C ILE A 30 35.63 5.01 18.88
N TYR A 31 35.62 3.83 19.52
CA TYR A 31 36.78 3.14 20.15
C TYR A 31 36.32 1.93 20.99
N ALA A 32 36.65 0.70 20.57
CA ALA A 32 36.89 -0.47 21.44
C ALA A 32 37.46 -1.65 20.61
N GLY A 33 38.55 -2.27 21.08
CA GLY A 33 39.32 -3.35 20.44
C GLY A 33 38.75 -4.77 20.61
N ILE A 34 39.30 -5.73 19.86
CA ILE A 34 38.75 -7.09 19.65
C ILE A 34 39.66 -8.15 20.30
N GLU A 35 39.17 -8.85 21.32
CA GLU A 35 39.62 -10.21 21.71
C GLU A 35 38.88 -11.24 20.84
N LYS A 36 39.54 -12.35 20.46
CA LYS A 36 38.92 -13.39 19.62
C LYS A 36 38.06 -14.32 20.47
N ASP A 37 36.75 -14.18 20.31
CA ASP A 37 35.73 -15.06 20.91
C ASP A 37 35.78 -16.50 20.35
N PRO A 38 35.37 -17.52 21.13
CA PRO A 38 35.29 -18.91 20.68
C PRO A 38 34.32 -19.09 19.50
N GLU A 39 34.66 -20.01 18.58
CA GLU A 39 33.90 -20.22 17.35
C GLU A 39 32.60 -21.01 17.61
N LEU A 40 31.48 -20.29 17.52
CA LEU A 40 30.13 -20.82 17.58
C LEU A 40 29.58 -21.06 16.17
N SER A 41 29.06 -22.25 15.92
CA SER A 41 28.39 -22.62 14.67
C SER A 41 27.02 -23.27 14.95
N PHE A 42 26.09 -23.15 14.01
CA PHE A 42 24.76 -23.75 14.13
C PHE A 42 24.29 -24.26 12.77
N SER A 43 23.24 -25.07 12.78
CA SER A 43 22.68 -25.70 11.57
C SER A 43 22.40 -24.66 10.48
N SER A 44 22.98 -24.85 9.28
CA SER A 44 23.00 -23.86 8.18
C SER A 44 21.82 -23.97 7.20
N GLY A 45 20.73 -24.64 7.58
CA GLY A 45 19.53 -24.82 6.77
C GLY A 45 18.33 -24.00 7.27
N PRO A 46 17.23 -23.91 6.50
CA PRO A 46 15.98 -23.32 6.98
C PRO A 46 15.47 -24.12 8.19
N LEU A 47 15.16 -23.41 9.28
CA LEU A 47 14.68 -24.00 10.52
C LEU A 47 13.15 -23.98 10.52
N PHE A 48 12.52 -25.13 10.73
CA PHE A 48 11.07 -25.25 10.77
C PHE A 48 10.58 -25.54 12.19
N ILE A 49 9.36 -25.14 12.54
CA ILE A 49 8.72 -25.62 13.77
C ILE A 49 8.70 -27.15 13.81
N ASP A 50 8.87 -27.72 14.99
CA ASP A 50 9.02 -29.15 15.27
C ASP A 50 10.26 -29.84 14.64
N SER A 51 11.13 -29.10 13.95
CA SER A 51 12.41 -29.62 13.47
C SER A 51 13.49 -29.61 14.56
N VAL A 52 14.55 -30.40 14.32
CA VAL A 52 15.72 -30.48 15.22
C VAL A 52 16.73 -29.41 14.82
N PHE A 53 17.09 -28.58 15.79
CA PHE A 53 18.08 -27.52 15.66
C PHE A 53 19.36 -27.89 16.43
N GLU A 54 20.48 -27.95 15.73
CA GLU A 54 21.78 -28.25 16.34
C GLU A 54 22.65 -27.00 16.47
N ILE A 55 23.27 -26.83 17.64
CA ILE A 55 24.27 -25.81 17.94
C ILE A 55 25.56 -26.47 18.36
N LYS A 56 26.67 -26.00 17.77
CA LYS A 56 28.00 -26.58 17.87
C LYS A 56 28.99 -25.51 18.31
N ILE A 57 29.72 -25.75 19.39
CA ILE A 57 30.81 -24.88 19.83
C ILE A 57 32.13 -25.64 19.79
N LYS A 58 33.13 -25.03 19.15
CA LYS A 58 34.50 -25.53 19.12
C LYS A 58 35.35 -24.74 20.10
N LEU A 59 36.02 -25.46 21.00
CA LEU A 59 36.97 -24.91 21.95
C LEU A 59 38.38 -25.37 21.56
N ASP A 60 39.24 -24.43 21.19
CA ASP A 60 40.64 -24.71 20.87
C ASP A 60 41.46 -24.92 22.16
N GLU A 61 42.47 -25.78 22.07
CA GLU A 61 43.49 -26.12 23.08
C GLU A 61 43.04 -25.92 24.53
N TYR A 62 42.22 -26.86 25.00
CA TYR A 62 41.70 -26.89 26.35
C TYR A 62 42.84 -27.03 27.36
N SER A 63 43.19 -25.95 28.07
CA SER A 63 44.13 -26.03 29.18
C SER A 63 43.48 -26.88 30.28
N SER A 64 44.09 -28.03 30.57
CA SER A 64 43.66 -29.09 31.48
C SER A 64 43.65 -28.69 32.96
N ARG A 65 43.20 -27.48 33.30
CA ARG A 65 43.20 -26.95 34.67
C ARG A 65 41.88 -27.15 35.44
N SER A 66 40.81 -27.61 34.81
CA SER A 66 39.57 -27.96 35.52
C SER A 66 39.10 -29.37 35.19
N SER A 67 38.80 -30.14 36.23
CA SER A 67 38.10 -31.44 36.14
C SER A 67 36.64 -31.31 35.70
N ASP A 68 36.13 -30.08 35.59
CA ASP A 68 34.74 -29.80 35.29
C ASP A 68 34.48 -29.90 33.79
N GLU A 69 33.46 -30.69 33.42
CA GLU A 69 33.03 -30.83 32.03
C GLU A 69 32.37 -29.53 31.54
N PRO A 70 32.81 -28.97 30.40
CA PRO A 70 32.21 -27.78 29.84
C PRO A 70 30.78 -28.05 29.36
N LYS A 71 29.85 -27.16 29.68
CA LYS A 71 28.43 -27.25 29.30
C LYS A 71 28.00 -26.01 28.54
N LEU A 72 27.34 -26.21 27.40
CA LEU A 72 26.69 -25.14 26.65
C LEU A 72 25.25 -24.98 27.14
N ILE A 73 24.90 -23.78 27.59
CA ILE A 73 23.56 -23.39 28.03
C ILE A 73 23.06 -22.30 27.10
N ILE A 74 21.79 -22.36 26.72
CA ILE A 74 21.15 -21.32 25.93
C ILE A 74 20.04 -20.71 26.76
N LEU A 75 20.15 -19.41 27.00
CA LEU A 75 19.02 -18.67 27.54
C LEU A 75 18.11 -18.28 26.38
N ASP A 76 16.87 -18.70 26.51
CA ASP A 76 15.78 -18.48 25.58
C ASP A 76 14.60 -17.94 26.37
N GLU A 77 14.46 -16.62 26.38
CA GLU A 77 13.40 -15.91 27.11
C GLU A 77 12.01 -16.29 26.58
N ASP A 78 11.91 -16.67 25.31
CA ASP A 78 10.66 -16.96 24.63
C ASP A 78 10.27 -18.45 24.68
N SER A 79 11.09 -19.32 25.31
CA SER A 79 10.84 -20.78 25.40
C SER A 79 10.55 -21.44 24.04
N VAL A 80 11.26 -20.99 23.01
CA VAL A 80 11.28 -21.48 21.62
C VAL A 80 11.95 -22.84 21.52
N LEU A 81 12.95 -23.11 22.37
CA LEU A 81 13.79 -24.29 22.36
C LEU A 81 13.37 -25.27 23.45
N GLU A 82 13.16 -26.52 23.06
CA GLU A 82 13.08 -27.66 23.96
C GLU A 82 14.35 -28.49 23.85
N PHE A 83 15.08 -28.61 24.96
CA PHE A 83 16.32 -29.38 24.99
C PHE A 83 16.05 -30.87 24.78
N LEU A 84 16.77 -31.49 23.85
CA LEU A 84 16.68 -32.93 23.57
C LEU A 84 17.88 -33.67 24.17
N ASP A 85 19.07 -33.37 23.69
CA ASP A 85 20.31 -34.03 24.10
C ASP A 85 21.54 -33.11 23.92
N SER A 86 22.67 -33.56 24.47
CA SER A 86 23.98 -32.94 24.30
C SER A 86 25.04 -34.03 24.09
N SER A 87 26.01 -33.75 23.22
CA SER A 87 27.13 -34.64 22.94
C SER A 87 28.45 -33.88 22.94
N ILE A 88 29.50 -34.53 23.46
CA ILE A 88 30.85 -33.97 23.55
C ILE A 88 31.80 -34.90 22.81
N ASN A 89 32.47 -34.38 21.78
CA ASN A 89 33.46 -35.12 21.00
C ASN A 89 34.82 -34.45 21.12
N SER A 90 35.86 -35.24 21.35
CA SER A 90 37.25 -34.76 21.25
C SER A 90 37.67 -34.65 19.78
N LEU A 91 38.28 -33.52 19.42
CA LEU A 91 38.89 -33.30 18.11
C LEU A 91 40.40 -33.08 18.30
N TYR A 92 41.20 -33.33 17.25
CA TYR A 92 42.64 -33.08 17.31
C TYR A 92 42.87 -31.56 17.57
N GLY A 93 43.29 -31.22 18.79
CA GLY A 93 43.50 -29.84 19.22
C GLY A 93 42.31 -29.12 19.89
N GLY A 94 41.23 -29.82 20.29
CA GLY A 94 40.10 -29.16 20.96
C GLY A 94 38.92 -30.06 21.35
N ILE A 95 37.86 -29.44 21.89
CA ILE A 95 36.60 -30.11 22.25
C ILE A 95 35.46 -29.52 21.40
N LEU A 96 34.60 -30.39 20.87
CA LEU A 96 33.36 -30.02 20.17
C LEU A 96 32.15 -30.41 21.02
N ILE A 97 31.37 -29.42 21.44
CA ILE A 97 30.10 -29.65 22.16
C ILE A 97 28.95 -29.40 21.19
N THR A 98 28.03 -30.34 21.07
CA THR A 98 26.83 -30.25 20.23
C THR A 98 25.58 -30.41 21.07
N ASN A 99 24.71 -29.40 21.09
CA ASN A 99 23.39 -29.47 21.71
C ASN A 99 22.30 -29.55 20.64
N ARG A 100 21.29 -30.41 20.86
CA ARG A 100 20.13 -30.54 19.96
C ARG A 100 18.87 -30.07 20.67
N TYR A 101 18.09 -29.26 19.97
CA TYR A 101 16.85 -28.67 20.47
C TYR A 101 15.71 -28.92 19.49
N LYS A 102 14.48 -29.01 20.01
CA LYS A 102 13.24 -28.99 19.23
C LYS A 102 12.65 -27.58 19.24
N LEU A 103 12.21 -27.10 18.07
CA LEU A 103 11.65 -25.74 17.91
C LEU A 103 10.13 -25.72 18.14
N LYS A 104 9.64 -24.89 19.05
CA LYS A 104 8.22 -24.83 19.48
C LYS A 104 7.44 -23.62 18.96
N LYS A 105 8.10 -22.57 18.51
CA LYS A 105 7.46 -21.31 18.10
C LYS A 105 7.99 -20.83 16.75
N ILE A 106 7.13 -20.15 15.99
CA ILE A 106 7.43 -19.55 14.68
C ILE A 106 7.80 -18.08 14.89
N GLY A 107 8.81 -17.59 14.19
CA GLY A 107 9.24 -16.20 14.25
C GLY A 107 10.76 -16.02 14.27
N ASN A 108 11.19 -14.78 14.51
CA ASN A 108 12.59 -14.42 14.67
C ASN A 108 12.92 -14.33 16.15
N PHE A 109 13.93 -15.09 16.59
CA PHE A 109 14.30 -15.19 18.01
C PHE A 109 15.79 -14.89 18.19
N GLU A 110 16.11 -14.11 19.21
CA GLU A 110 17.49 -13.83 19.60
C GLU A 110 17.90 -14.77 20.74
N LEU A 111 18.93 -15.58 20.50
CA LEU A 111 19.42 -16.57 21.45
C LEU A 111 20.74 -16.11 22.07
N ILE A 112 20.86 -16.33 23.38
CA ILE A 112 22.05 -15.96 24.16
C ILE A 112 22.74 -17.22 24.69
N PRO A 113 23.83 -17.66 24.04
CA PRO A 113 24.61 -18.80 24.50
C PRO A 113 25.54 -18.44 25.67
N TYR A 114 25.66 -19.37 26.61
CA TYR A 114 26.56 -19.34 27.75
C TYR A 114 27.39 -20.61 27.80
N LEU A 115 28.71 -20.47 27.96
CA LEU A 115 29.60 -21.58 28.26
C LEU A 115 29.79 -21.66 29.78
N SER A 116 29.30 -22.73 30.39
CA SER A 116 29.46 -23.01 31.82
C SER A 116 30.63 -23.97 32.02
N LEU A 117 31.61 -23.54 32.82
CA LEU A 117 32.75 -24.34 33.25
C LEU A 117 32.78 -24.36 34.78
N GLY A 118 32.23 -25.42 35.37
CA GLY A 118 32.05 -25.51 36.82
C GLY A 118 31.20 -24.36 37.36
N LYS A 119 31.83 -23.47 38.15
CA LYS A 119 31.20 -22.28 38.75
C LYS A 119 31.24 -21.03 37.87
N TYR A 120 32.01 -21.04 36.79
CA TYR A 120 32.19 -19.88 35.92
C TYR A 120 31.29 -19.99 34.70
N GLN A 121 30.61 -18.90 34.35
CA GLN A 121 29.79 -18.79 33.14
C GLN A 121 30.30 -17.66 32.27
N THR A 122 30.65 -17.98 31.04
CA THR A 122 31.10 -17.02 30.03
C THR A 122 29.99 -16.80 29.03
N LYS A 123 29.57 -15.53 28.88
CA LYS A 123 28.58 -15.15 27.87
C LYS A 123 29.23 -15.13 26.49
N LEU A 124 28.60 -15.79 25.53
CA LEU A 124 29.07 -15.87 24.15
C LEU A 124 28.31 -14.89 23.26
N LYS A 125 28.79 -14.72 22.02
CA LYS A 125 28.17 -13.85 21.02
C LYS A 125 26.73 -14.30 20.75
N LYS A 126 25.78 -13.39 20.95
CA LYS A 126 24.37 -13.60 20.63
C LYS A 126 24.17 -13.80 19.13
N PHE A 127 23.20 -14.63 18.77
CA PHE A 127 22.84 -14.88 17.38
C PHE A 127 21.32 -15.00 17.25
N SER A 128 20.81 -14.72 16.06
CA SER A 128 19.37 -14.79 15.79
C SER A 128 19.06 -15.98 14.91
N ILE A 129 17.97 -16.67 15.22
CA ILE A 129 17.39 -17.73 14.39
C ILE A 129 16.03 -17.30 13.86
N GLN A 130 15.71 -17.77 12.66
CA GLN A 130 14.41 -17.59 12.03
C GLN A 130 13.74 -18.96 11.91
N VAL A 131 12.62 -19.14 12.60
CA VAL A 131 11.83 -20.38 12.57
C VAL A 131 10.63 -20.20 11.66
N GLU A 132 10.57 -21.01 10.63
CA GLU A 132 9.54 -21.04 9.61
C GLU A 132 8.39 -22.02 9.97
N PRO A 133 7.17 -21.82 9.43
CA PRO A 133 6.08 -22.80 9.52
C PRO A 133 6.50 -24.16 8.94
N PRO A 134 5.85 -25.28 9.31
CA PRO A 134 6.31 -26.60 8.92
C PRO A 134 6.40 -26.72 7.40
N ALA A 135 7.49 -27.32 6.91
CA ALA A 135 7.67 -27.54 5.49
C ALA A 135 6.52 -28.41 4.97
N LEU A 136 5.73 -27.92 4.01
CA LEU A 136 4.73 -28.75 3.34
C LEU A 136 5.44 -29.96 2.72
N SER A 137 4.99 -31.16 3.09
CA SER A 137 5.45 -32.40 2.47
C SER A 137 5.32 -32.30 0.94
N LYS A 138 6.28 -32.89 0.22
CA LYS A 138 6.26 -32.97 -1.25
C LYS A 138 4.99 -33.68 -1.77
N ASP A 139 4.31 -34.43 -0.92
CA ASP A 139 3.14 -35.24 -1.24
C ASP A 139 1.80 -34.54 -0.90
N THR A 140 1.82 -33.27 -0.51
CA THR A 140 0.59 -32.50 -0.24
C THR A 140 -0.26 -32.37 -1.51
N MET A 141 -1.51 -32.83 -1.47
CA MET A 141 -2.45 -32.78 -2.60
C MET A 141 -3.60 -31.80 -2.34
N PHE A 142 -4.11 -31.17 -3.41
CA PHE A 142 -5.25 -30.26 -3.35
C PHE A 142 -6.36 -30.69 -4.32
N LYS A 143 -7.63 -30.53 -3.92
CA LYS A 143 -8.81 -30.81 -4.75
C LYS A 143 -9.93 -29.82 -4.48
N TRP A 144 -10.81 -29.63 -5.46
CA TRP A 144 -12.04 -28.86 -5.30
C TRP A 144 -13.23 -29.74 -4.94
N LYS A 145 -14.03 -29.29 -3.97
CA LYS A 145 -15.33 -29.87 -3.61
C LYS A 145 -16.43 -28.84 -3.89
N ILE A 146 -17.52 -29.26 -4.55
CA ILE A 146 -18.62 -28.38 -4.96
C ILE A 146 -19.87 -28.76 -4.19
N LEU A 147 -20.45 -27.77 -3.51
CA LEU A 147 -21.63 -27.88 -2.67
C LEU A 147 -22.69 -26.87 -3.13
N ASP A 148 -23.95 -27.19 -2.86
CA ASP A 148 -25.05 -26.27 -3.07
C ASP A 148 -24.97 -25.11 -2.06
N ALA A 149 -25.18 -23.87 -2.49
CA ALA A 149 -24.99 -22.71 -1.61
C ALA A 149 -26.05 -22.59 -0.50
N VAL A 150 -27.19 -23.28 -0.63
CA VAL A 150 -28.30 -23.20 0.34
C VAL A 150 -28.32 -24.42 1.25
N SER A 151 -28.22 -25.61 0.67
CA SER A 151 -28.30 -26.88 1.40
C SER A 151 -26.95 -27.45 1.84
N TYR A 152 -25.83 -26.88 1.35
CA TYR A 152 -24.45 -27.36 1.60
C TYR A 152 -24.23 -28.85 1.26
N SER A 153 -25.09 -29.40 0.41
CA SER A 153 -25.05 -30.80 -0.01
C SER A 153 -24.24 -30.97 -1.31
N PRO A 154 -23.59 -32.14 -1.53
CA PRO A 154 -22.86 -32.40 -2.77
C PRO A 154 -23.75 -32.31 -4.01
N VAL A 155 -23.28 -31.55 -5.00
CA VAL A 155 -24.05 -31.30 -6.23
C VAL A 155 -23.61 -32.26 -7.33
N LYS A 156 -24.58 -32.97 -7.93
CA LYS A 156 -24.34 -33.85 -9.09
C LYS A 156 -24.41 -33.15 -10.45
N LYS A 157 -25.17 -32.04 -10.53
CA LYS A 157 -25.41 -31.29 -11.78
C LYS A 157 -25.31 -29.80 -11.51
N ILE A 158 -24.42 -29.12 -12.23
CA ILE A 158 -24.19 -27.69 -12.10
C ILE A 158 -25.04 -26.97 -13.15
N ILE A 159 -25.79 -25.96 -12.75
CA ILE A 159 -26.75 -25.24 -13.58
C ILE A 159 -26.28 -23.79 -13.71
N GLN A 160 -26.27 -23.28 -14.93
CA GLN A 160 -25.96 -21.89 -15.24
C GLN A 160 -26.87 -20.94 -14.45
N GLY A 161 -26.28 -19.91 -13.84
CA GLY A 161 -26.98 -18.88 -13.07
C GLY A 161 -27.31 -19.26 -11.62
N LYS A 162 -27.07 -20.51 -11.20
CA LYS A 162 -27.22 -20.91 -9.79
C LYS A 162 -25.93 -20.68 -9.00
N LYS A 163 -26.08 -20.27 -7.73
CA LYS A 163 -24.97 -20.03 -6.80
C LYS A 163 -24.55 -21.34 -6.13
N TYR A 164 -23.25 -21.62 -6.13
CA TYR A 164 -22.63 -22.78 -5.52
C TYR A 164 -21.58 -22.37 -4.49
N LEU A 165 -21.33 -23.20 -3.49
CA LEU A 165 -20.19 -23.10 -2.60
C LEU A 165 -19.10 -24.06 -3.09
N ILE A 166 -17.94 -23.53 -3.46
CA ILE A 166 -16.77 -24.34 -3.78
C ILE A 166 -15.74 -24.26 -2.66
N VAL A 167 -15.19 -25.41 -2.29
CA VAL A 167 -14.26 -25.56 -1.17
C VAL A 167 -12.96 -26.13 -1.70
N LEU A 168 -11.85 -25.44 -1.42
CA LEU A 168 -10.52 -25.95 -1.68
C LEU A 168 -10.11 -26.85 -0.52
N MET A 169 -9.93 -28.14 -0.78
CA MET A 169 -9.49 -29.11 0.22
C MET A 169 -8.01 -29.45 0.02
N GLY A 170 -7.28 -29.60 1.13
CA GLY A 170 -5.90 -30.04 1.16
C GLY A 170 -5.75 -31.35 1.95
N PHE A 171 -4.96 -32.27 1.42
CA PHE A 171 -4.54 -33.50 2.11
C PHE A 171 -3.14 -33.29 2.66
N PHE A 172 -3.02 -33.34 3.99
CA PHE A 172 -1.76 -33.08 4.71
C PHE A 172 -1.32 -34.36 5.42
N TYR A 173 -0.13 -34.86 5.09
CA TYR A 173 0.42 -36.10 5.67
C TYR A 173 1.00 -35.89 7.09
N ASP A 174 1.46 -34.68 7.41
CA ASP A 174 1.96 -34.33 8.72
C ASP A 174 0.97 -33.45 9.50
N TYR A 175 0.81 -33.82 10.77
CA TYR A 175 -0.13 -33.35 11.77
C TYR A 175 -0.42 -31.83 11.76
N VAL A 176 -1.66 -31.46 11.42
CA VAL A 176 -2.18 -30.09 11.62
C VAL A 176 -3.08 -30.07 12.85
N GLN A 177 -2.70 -29.26 13.86
CA GLN A 177 -3.47 -29.01 15.08
C GLN A 177 -4.94 -28.68 14.81
N THR A 178 -5.76 -29.04 15.79
CA THR A 178 -7.23 -29.14 15.75
C THR A 178 -7.97 -27.80 15.76
N GLU A 179 -7.30 -26.66 15.73
CA GLU A 179 -7.99 -25.38 15.91
C GLU A 179 -7.47 -24.29 14.97
N GLY A 180 -8.35 -23.89 14.04
CA GLY A 180 -8.37 -22.53 13.49
C GLY A 180 -7.25 -22.17 12.51
N ARG A 181 -7.53 -22.34 11.22
CA ARG A 181 -6.76 -21.81 10.06
C ARG A 181 -5.33 -22.34 10.01
N THR A 182 -4.97 -23.01 8.93
CA THR A 182 -3.57 -23.36 8.61
C THR A 182 -2.74 -22.07 8.55
N SER A 183 -2.10 -21.71 9.65
CA SER A 183 -1.29 -20.51 9.82
C SER A 183 -0.11 -20.60 8.86
N GLY A 184 -0.11 -19.75 7.82
CA GLY A 184 0.98 -19.62 6.84
C GLY A 184 0.63 -19.85 5.38
N LEU A 185 -0.60 -20.30 5.06
CA LEU A 185 -1.07 -20.44 3.67
C LEU A 185 -1.83 -19.20 3.21
N ASP A 186 -1.27 -18.47 2.24
CA ASP A 186 -1.97 -17.42 1.49
C ASP A 186 -2.52 -18.02 0.19
N ILE A 187 -3.84 -17.97 0.03
CA ILE A 187 -4.53 -18.57 -1.12
C ILE A 187 -5.05 -17.44 -1.99
N ASN A 188 -4.45 -17.31 -3.17
CA ASN A 188 -4.92 -16.41 -4.19
C ASN A 188 -5.60 -17.22 -5.30
N CYS A 189 -6.91 -17.07 -5.43
CA CYS A 189 -7.69 -17.69 -6.50
C CYS A 189 -8.11 -16.63 -7.51
N GLN A 190 -7.75 -16.83 -8.77
CA GLN A 190 -8.29 -16.01 -9.86
C GLN A 190 -9.69 -16.47 -10.21
N ALA A 191 -10.61 -15.52 -10.40
CA ALA A 191 -11.97 -15.80 -10.83
C ALA A 191 -11.96 -16.50 -12.21
N PRO A 192 -12.72 -17.60 -12.39
CA PRO A 192 -12.86 -18.25 -13.68
C PRO A 192 -13.57 -17.35 -14.69
N GLU A 193 -13.24 -17.51 -15.98
CA GLU A 193 -13.95 -16.85 -17.07
C GLU A 193 -15.45 -17.19 -17.03
N ASP A 194 -16.28 -16.24 -17.47
CA ASP A 194 -17.73 -16.39 -17.55
C ASP A 194 -18.37 -16.83 -16.21
N SER A 195 -17.86 -16.36 -15.08
CA SER A 195 -18.40 -16.68 -13.75
C SER A 195 -18.31 -15.51 -12.76
N ILE A 196 -19.24 -15.49 -11.80
CA ILE A 196 -19.16 -14.62 -10.61
C ILE A 196 -18.47 -15.42 -9.51
N PHE A 197 -17.48 -14.79 -8.86
CA PHE A 197 -16.65 -15.43 -7.85
C PHE A 197 -16.51 -14.52 -6.64
N GLU A 198 -16.91 -14.99 -5.46
CA GLU A 198 -16.88 -14.24 -4.20
C GLU A 198 -16.14 -15.05 -3.13
N THR A 199 -15.30 -14.39 -2.34
CA THR A 199 -14.65 -15.03 -1.19
C THR A 199 -15.67 -15.25 -0.08
N ALA A 200 -15.84 -16.50 0.36
CA ALA A 200 -16.73 -16.81 1.47
C ALA A 200 -15.91 -16.79 2.79
N VAL A 201 -16.34 -15.96 3.74
CA VAL A 201 -15.78 -15.96 5.10
C VAL A 201 -16.70 -16.80 5.97
N ILE A 202 -16.26 -17.99 6.40
CA ILE A 202 -17.00 -18.73 7.42
C ILE A 202 -16.79 -18.04 8.77
N ILE A 203 -17.88 -17.46 9.28
CA ILE A 203 -17.96 -16.84 10.60
C ILE A 203 -17.76 -17.95 11.65
N LYS A 204 -16.92 -17.67 12.66
CA LYS A 204 -16.64 -18.58 13.78
C LYS A 204 -17.94 -18.93 14.53
N GLU A 205 -17.93 -20.06 15.20
CA GLU A 205 -18.98 -20.56 16.10
C GLU A 205 -19.38 -19.51 17.15
N SER A 206 -20.34 -18.64 16.84
CA SER A 206 -21.10 -17.90 17.85
C SER A 206 -22.47 -17.42 17.38
N ASP A 207 -22.76 -17.35 16.08
CA ASP A 207 -24.06 -16.87 15.59
C ASP A 207 -24.78 -17.92 14.73
N THR A 208 -25.70 -18.66 15.38
CA THR A 208 -26.98 -19.26 14.92
C THR A 208 -27.23 -19.72 13.46
N SER A 209 -26.20 -19.96 12.65
CA SER A 209 -26.29 -20.71 11.38
C SER A 209 -25.09 -21.66 11.27
N LYS A 210 -25.17 -22.77 12.00
CA LYS A 210 -24.13 -23.80 12.02
C LYS A 210 -23.96 -24.44 10.63
N ILE A 211 -22.90 -24.08 9.92
CA ILE A 211 -22.26 -25.01 8.98
C ILE A 211 -21.31 -25.84 9.84
N GLU A 212 -21.71 -27.05 10.21
CA GLU A 212 -20.83 -27.95 10.95
C GLU A 212 -19.65 -28.36 10.06
N ARG A 213 -18.40 -28.09 10.48
CA ARG A 213 -17.18 -28.50 9.74
C ARG A 213 -17.17 -29.99 9.40
N THR A 214 -17.84 -30.81 10.20
CA THR A 214 -18.03 -32.25 10.04
C THR A 214 -18.67 -32.68 8.72
N ILE A 215 -19.42 -31.81 8.01
CA ILE A 215 -20.02 -32.16 6.70
C ILE A 215 -19.00 -31.98 5.55
N ILE A 216 -18.02 -31.09 5.74
CA ILE A 216 -17.14 -30.63 4.67
C ILE A 216 -15.84 -31.44 4.67
N ASP A 217 -15.27 -31.71 5.84
CA ASP A 217 -14.03 -32.45 6.01
C ASP A 217 -14.23 -33.94 5.72
N GLU A 218 -13.33 -34.51 4.94
CA GLU A 218 -13.29 -35.95 4.64
C GLU A 218 -12.08 -36.57 5.35
N THR A 219 -12.05 -37.88 5.54
CA THR A 219 -10.91 -38.55 6.19
C THR A 219 -9.57 -38.17 5.53
N GLY A 220 -8.75 -37.40 6.25
CA GLY A 220 -7.46 -36.87 5.80
C GLY A 220 -7.50 -35.61 4.93
N TRP A 221 -8.67 -35.16 4.45
CA TRP A 221 -8.83 -33.93 3.67
C TRP A 221 -9.47 -32.83 4.53
N LYS A 222 -8.75 -31.71 4.67
CA LYS A 222 -9.23 -30.54 5.43
C LYS A 222 -9.56 -29.38 4.49
N ALA A 223 -10.64 -28.67 4.78
CA ALA A 223 -10.98 -27.45 4.05
C ALA A 223 -9.98 -26.31 4.34
N VAL A 224 -9.42 -25.72 3.29
CA VAL A 224 -8.39 -24.67 3.37
C VAL A 224 -8.98 -23.29 3.03
N SER A 225 -9.91 -23.22 2.08
CA SER A 225 -10.61 -21.97 1.72
C SER A 225 -11.99 -22.23 1.11
N TYR A 226 -12.86 -21.21 1.19
CA TYR A 226 -14.26 -21.26 0.76
C TYR A 226 -14.56 -20.12 -0.20
N PHE A 227 -15.30 -20.41 -1.27
CA PHE A 227 -15.69 -19.41 -2.25
C PHE A 227 -17.10 -19.67 -2.77
N PHE A 228 -17.86 -18.61 -3.00
CA PHE A 228 -19.09 -18.71 -3.78
C PHE A 228 -18.79 -18.55 -5.26
N TRP A 229 -19.39 -19.41 -6.06
CA TRP A 229 -19.20 -19.46 -7.50
C TRP A 229 -20.54 -19.58 -8.21
N THR A 230 -20.77 -18.71 -9.19
CA THR A 230 -21.97 -18.71 -10.04
C THR A 230 -21.55 -18.73 -11.51
N PRO A 231 -21.72 -19.85 -12.24
CA PRO A 231 -21.37 -19.91 -13.66
C PRO A 231 -22.39 -19.15 -14.51
N LEU A 232 -21.92 -18.24 -15.35
CA LEU A 232 -22.76 -17.40 -16.22
C LEU A 232 -22.97 -18.00 -17.61
N LYS A 233 -22.17 -18.99 -18.00
CA LYS A 233 -22.26 -19.69 -19.29
C LYS A 233 -22.48 -21.19 -19.07
N ALA A 234 -23.09 -21.84 -20.06
CA ALA A 234 -23.21 -23.29 -20.11
C ALA A 234 -22.08 -23.90 -20.94
N GLY A 235 -21.69 -25.13 -20.62
CA GLY A 235 -20.60 -25.84 -21.28
C GLY A 235 -19.53 -26.29 -20.29
N ASP A 236 -18.36 -26.63 -20.81
CA ASP A 236 -17.22 -27.08 -20.01
C ASP A 236 -16.42 -25.89 -19.50
N ILE A 237 -16.53 -25.61 -18.20
CA ILE A 237 -15.98 -24.43 -17.53
C ILE A 237 -14.91 -24.85 -16.53
N GLY A 238 -13.77 -24.15 -16.54
CA GLY A 238 -12.71 -24.32 -15.55
C GLY A 238 -13.12 -23.82 -14.17
N LEU A 239 -12.76 -24.55 -13.13
CA LEU A 239 -12.78 -24.08 -11.75
C LEU A 239 -11.59 -23.12 -11.50
N PRO A 240 -11.63 -22.32 -10.43
CA PRO A 240 -10.57 -21.36 -10.14
C PRO A 240 -9.20 -22.04 -10.01
N VAL A 241 -8.19 -21.43 -10.60
CA VAL A 241 -6.80 -21.86 -10.41
C VAL A 241 -6.29 -21.23 -9.11
N ALA A 242 -6.17 -22.03 -8.06
CA ALA A 242 -5.63 -21.60 -6.78
C ALA A 242 -4.09 -21.53 -6.84
N GLN A 243 -3.56 -20.35 -6.55
CA GLN A 243 -2.14 -20.13 -6.28
C GLN A 243 -1.95 -20.09 -4.77
N ILE A 244 -1.32 -21.12 -4.24
CA ILE A 244 -1.08 -21.24 -2.80
C ILE A 244 0.35 -20.77 -2.55
N SER A 245 0.46 -19.61 -1.90
CA SER A 245 1.73 -19.04 -1.48
C SER A 245 1.96 -19.37 -0.02
N ILE A 246 3.09 -20.00 0.27
CA ILE A 246 3.52 -20.19 1.64
C ILE A 246 4.32 -18.95 2.01
N ALA A 247 3.83 -18.19 3.00
CA ALA A 247 4.53 -17.02 3.46
C ALA A 247 5.78 -17.46 4.24
N SER A 248 6.94 -17.35 3.61
CA SER A 248 8.23 -17.29 4.29
C SER A 248 8.61 -15.82 4.43
N GLU A 249 8.96 -15.40 5.65
CA GLU A 249 9.50 -14.06 5.90
C GLU A 249 10.84 -13.84 5.17
N SER A 250 11.52 -14.90 4.73
CA SER A 250 12.81 -14.87 4.02
C SER A 250 12.65 -14.71 2.49
N LYS A 251 11.87 -13.71 2.01
CA LYS A 251 11.78 -13.26 0.58
C LYS A 251 11.45 -14.32 -0.50
N SER A 252 11.39 -15.61 -0.22
CA SER A 252 11.11 -16.69 -1.18
C SER A 252 9.77 -17.33 -0.83
N SER A 253 8.71 -16.82 -1.44
CA SER A 253 7.40 -17.48 -1.38
C SER A 253 7.45 -18.73 -2.27
N ARG A 254 7.30 -19.91 -1.67
CA ARG A 254 7.07 -21.13 -2.45
C ARG A 254 5.63 -21.10 -2.94
N LYS A 255 5.46 -21.14 -4.27
CA LYS A 255 4.15 -21.17 -4.92
C LYS A 255 3.81 -22.59 -5.33
N ILE A 256 2.64 -23.06 -4.90
CA ILE A 256 2.04 -24.30 -5.36
C ILE A 256 0.88 -23.93 -6.27
N TYR A 257 0.88 -24.53 -7.46
CA TYR A 257 -0.19 -24.36 -8.44
C TYR A 257 -1.08 -25.59 -8.38
N VAL A 258 -2.36 -25.37 -8.04
CA VAL A 258 -3.37 -26.44 -8.17
C VAL A 258 -3.69 -26.62 -9.64
N ARG A 259 -3.72 -27.87 -10.11
CA ARG A 259 -4.06 -28.19 -11.51
C ARG A 259 -5.47 -27.67 -11.82
N GLU A 260 -5.66 -27.19 -13.04
CA GLU A 260 -6.98 -26.78 -13.53
C GLU A 260 -7.93 -27.99 -13.53
N GLN A 261 -9.10 -27.80 -12.94
CA GLN A 261 -10.18 -28.80 -12.93
C GLN A 261 -11.35 -28.21 -13.70
N ARG A 262 -11.94 -28.97 -14.61
CA ARG A 262 -13.04 -28.51 -15.46
C ARG A 262 -14.34 -29.24 -15.09
N VAL A 263 -15.46 -28.54 -15.20
CA VAL A 263 -16.78 -29.05 -14.84
C VAL A 263 -17.81 -28.68 -15.89
N ASN A 264 -18.76 -29.59 -16.13
CA ASN A 264 -19.82 -29.39 -17.10
C ASN A 264 -21.00 -28.63 -16.47
N VAL A 265 -21.30 -27.45 -17.02
CA VAL A 265 -22.42 -26.59 -16.62
C VAL A 265 -23.57 -26.74 -17.62
N ILE A 266 -24.72 -27.14 -17.10
CA ILE A 266 -25.96 -27.31 -17.86
C ILE A 266 -26.63 -25.95 -18.02
N LYS A 267 -27.16 -25.68 -19.22
CA LYS A 267 -27.91 -24.46 -19.51
C LYS A 267 -29.11 -24.32 -18.57
N GLY A 268 -29.17 -23.20 -17.86
CA GLY A 268 -30.29 -22.85 -17.00
C GLY A 268 -31.49 -22.48 -17.87
N SER A 269 -32.68 -22.94 -17.50
CA SER A 269 -33.91 -22.40 -18.05
C SER A 269 -34.10 -21.01 -17.47
N LEU A 270 -34.02 -19.96 -18.31
CA LEU A 270 -34.61 -18.66 -17.97
C LEU A 270 -36.12 -18.89 -17.81
N GLY A 271 -36.56 -19.16 -16.58
CA GLY A 271 -37.85 -18.64 -16.18
C GLY A 271 -37.70 -17.14 -16.30
N GLN A 272 -38.35 -16.53 -17.29
CA GLN A 272 -38.58 -15.09 -17.25
C GLN A 272 -39.36 -14.87 -15.94
N GLU A 273 -38.67 -14.49 -14.86
CA GLU A 273 -39.35 -13.82 -13.77
C GLU A 273 -40.08 -12.66 -14.43
N LYS A 274 -41.41 -12.71 -14.38
CA LYS A 274 -42.26 -11.66 -14.93
C LYS A 274 -41.79 -10.38 -14.25
N ILE A 275 -41.17 -9.49 -15.02
CA ILE A 275 -40.80 -8.14 -14.60
C ILE A 275 -42.02 -7.60 -13.85
N SER A 276 -41.84 -7.30 -12.56
CA SER A 276 -42.92 -6.78 -11.73
C SER A 276 -43.42 -5.48 -12.37
N ASP A 277 -44.72 -5.21 -12.29
CA ASP A 277 -45.30 -3.97 -12.82
C ASP A 277 -44.64 -2.73 -12.18
N ASP A 278 -44.07 -2.87 -10.98
CA ASP A 278 -43.29 -1.84 -10.30
C ASP A 278 -41.93 -1.56 -10.96
N GLU A 279 -41.24 -2.58 -11.49
CA GLU A 279 -39.99 -2.40 -12.22
C GLU A 279 -40.23 -1.70 -13.57
N LYS A 280 -41.31 -2.04 -14.28
CA LYS A 280 -41.71 -1.34 -15.50
C LYS A 280 -42.01 0.14 -15.22
N LYS A 281 -42.77 0.42 -14.16
CA LYS A 281 -43.03 1.81 -13.73
C LYS A 281 -41.74 2.54 -13.36
N ALA A 282 -40.79 1.88 -12.69
CA ALA A 282 -39.51 2.50 -12.33
C ALA A 282 -38.70 2.87 -13.58
N TYR A 283 -38.64 1.99 -14.59
CA TYR A 283 -37.97 2.27 -15.86
C TYR A 283 -38.64 3.40 -16.66
N GLU A 284 -39.97 3.41 -16.72
CA GLU A 284 -40.74 4.47 -17.39
C GLU A 284 -40.57 5.83 -16.70
N THR A 285 -40.41 5.85 -15.37
CA THR A 285 -40.20 7.08 -14.59
C THR A 285 -38.75 7.59 -14.68
N LEU A 286 -37.78 6.69 -14.83
CA LEU A 286 -36.35 7.05 -14.93
C LEU A 286 -35.92 7.48 -16.33
N GLY A 287 -36.58 6.99 -17.39
CA GLY A 287 -36.29 7.33 -18.79
C GLY A 287 -36.31 8.85 -19.06
N PRO A 288 -37.33 9.60 -18.61
CA PRO A 288 -37.36 11.05 -18.68
C PRO A 288 -36.21 11.69 -17.90
N ALA A 289 -36.01 11.31 -16.63
CA ALA A 289 -35.00 11.92 -15.76
C ALA A 289 -33.55 11.78 -16.27
N LEU A 290 -33.24 10.69 -16.99
CA LEU A 290 -31.94 10.47 -17.62
C LEU A 290 -31.75 11.30 -18.90
N ASN A 291 -32.84 11.59 -19.63
CA ASN A 291 -32.81 12.36 -20.87
C ASN A 291 -32.90 13.87 -20.64
N THR A 292 -33.63 14.33 -19.61
CA THR A 292 -33.79 15.76 -19.29
C THR A 292 -32.46 16.40 -18.86
N LYS A 293 -31.59 15.66 -18.15
CA LYS A 293 -30.26 16.15 -17.73
C LYS A 293 -29.28 16.39 -18.89
N LYS A 294 -29.49 15.75 -20.06
CA LYS A 294 -28.63 15.94 -21.25
C LYS A 294 -28.99 17.19 -22.06
N ASN A 295 -30.28 17.54 -22.13
CA ASN A 295 -30.76 18.56 -23.06
C ASN A 295 -30.99 19.93 -22.41
N GLU A 296 -31.40 20.00 -21.15
CA GLU A 296 -31.77 21.29 -20.54
C GLU A 296 -30.56 22.10 -20.07
N LEU A 297 -29.47 21.46 -19.62
CA LEU A 297 -28.25 22.18 -19.21
C LEU A 297 -27.47 22.76 -20.40
N GLY A 298 -27.64 22.18 -21.60
CA GLY A 298 -26.92 22.56 -22.82
C GLY A 298 -27.55 23.70 -23.60
N GLN A 299 -28.88 23.89 -23.54
CA GLN A 299 -29.58 24.80 -24.46
C GLN A 299 -29.91 26.18 -23.86
N THR A 300 -30.20 26.30 -22.57
CA THR A 300 -30.52 27.61 -21.93
C THR A 300 -29.29 28.46 -21.61
N LYS A 301 -28.10 27.87 -21.46
CA LYS A 301 -26.84 28.63 -21.31
C LYS A 301 -26.15 29.01 -22.64
N LEU A 302 -26.51 28.36 -23.76
CA LEU A 302 -25.87 28.60 -25.07
C LEU A 302 -26.19 29.99 -25.64
N LYS A 303 -27.37 30.54 -25.36
CA LYS A 303 -27.80 31.85 -25.90
C LYS A 303 -27.05 33.05 -25.30
N ASN A 304 -26.66 33.00 -24.02
CA ASN A 304 -25.92 34.09 -23.36
C ASN A 304 -24.39 34.05 -23.61
N HIS A 305 -23.88 33.00 -24.26
CA HIS A 305 -22.44 32.83 -24.51
C HIS A 305 -21.97 33.42 -25.85
N LYS A 306 -22.88 33.72 -26.78
CA LYS A 306 -22.56 34.18 -28.14
C LYS A 306 -22.29 35.68 -28.22
N GLU A 307 -22.94 36.48 -27.37
CA GLU A 307 -22.58 37.88 -27.21
C GLU A 307 -21.32 37.99 -26.34
N ASN A 308 -20.30 38.59 -26.95
CA ASN A 308 -19.08 39.04 -26.30
C ASN A 308 -18.00 37.98 -25.97
N PHE A 309 -17.93 36.89 -26.74
CA PHE A 309 -16.91 35.83 -26.54
C PHE A 309 -15.47 36.36 -26.65
N GLU A 310 -15.16 37.15 -27.69
CA GLU A 310 -13.79 37.68 -27.89
C GLU A 310 -13.40 38.67 -26.78
N GLU A 311 -14.27 39.58 -26.38
CA GLU A 311 -13.99 40.50 -25.25
C GLU A 311 -13.76 39.72 -23.94
N LYS A 312 -14.57 38.69 -23.67
CA LYS A 312 -14.38 37.82 -22.49
C LYS A 312 -13.05 37.07 -22.55
N LYS A 313 -12.64 36.60 -23.73
CA LYS A 313 -11.37 35.91 -23.96
C LYS A 313 -10.16 36.84 -23.79
N GLU A 314 -10.26 38.10 -24.25
CA GLU A 314 -9.25 39.13 -24.03
C GLU A 314 -9.13 39.49 -22.55
N LYS A 315 -10.25 39.71 -21.85
CA LYS A 315 -10.25 39.95 -20.40
C LYS A 315 -9.66 38.78 -19.61
N ALA A 316 -9.95 37.54 -20.00
CA ALA A 316 -9.33 36.36 -19.38
C ALA A 316 -7.81 36.32 -19.56
N LEU A 317 -7.30 36.77 -20.72
CA LEU A 317 -5.87 36.91 -20.97
C LEU A 317 -5.25 38.00 -20.10
N LEU A 318 -5.89 39.17 -20.00
CA LEU A 318 -5.46 40.24 -19.11
C LEU A 318 -5.43 39.80 -17.64
N ILE A 319 -6.44 39.05 -17.19
CA ILE A 319 -6.47 38.47 -15.85
C ILE A 319 -5.27 37.52 -15.65
N ALA A 320 -4.97 36.67 -16.62
CA ALA A 320 -3.83 35.76 -16.54
C ALA A 320 -2.49 36.53 -16.44
N GLU A 321 -2.30 37.57 -17.25
CA GLU A 321 -1.11 38.43 -17.19
C GLU A 321 -1.00 39.23 -15.90
N LEU A 322 -2.11 39.75 -15.39
CA LEU A 322 -2.12 40.46 -14.11
C LEU A 322 -1.78 39.52 -12.96
N ARG A 323 -2.18 38.23 -13.02
CA ARG A 323 -1.78 37.23 -12.02
C ARG A 323 -0.29 36.91 -12.07
N THR A 324 0.31 36.76 -13.25
CA THR A 324 1.75 36.53 -13.36
C THR A 324 2.55 37.75 -12.87
N LYS A 325 2.08 38.96 -13.17
CA LYS A 325 2.66 40.22 -12.65
C LYS A 325 2.47 40.37 -11.14
N GLU A 326 1.31 40.00 -10.60
CA GLU A 326 1.00 40.00 -9.16
C GLU A 326 1.93 39.01 -8.42
N ALA A 327 2.13 37.82 -8.99
CA ALA A 327 3.05 36.81 -8.45
C ALA A 327 4.52 37.25 -8.46
N GLY A 328 4.90 38.04 -9.47
CA GLY A 328 6.22 38.62 -9.67
C GLY A 328 6.42 40.00 -9.03
N SER A 329 5.52 40.47 -8.15
CA SER A 329 5.65 41.78 -7.48
C SER A 329 5.80 41.65 -5.97
N PHE A 330 6.58 42.54 -5.37
CA PHE A 330 6.72 42.66 -3.91
C PHE A 330 5.50 43.34 -3.26
N PHE A 331 4.91 44.32 -3.96
CA PHE A 331 3.77 45.10 -3.47
C PHE A 331 2.64 45.10 -4.51
N PRO A 332 1.83 44.03 -4.56
CA PRO A 332 0.86 43.82 -5.62
C PRO A 332 -0.40 44.70 -5.56
N GLY A 333 -0.56 45.60 -4.57
CA GLY A 333 -1.84 46.27 -4.29
C GLY A 333 -2.54 46.89 -5.50
N LYS A 334 -1.82 47.64 -6.34
CA LYS A 334 -2.39 48.26 -7.55
C LYS A 334 -2.79 47.21 -8.61
N ILE A 335 -1.94 46.20 -8.83
CA ILE A 335 -2.15 45.12 -9.81
C ILE A 335 -3.34 44.25 -9.40
N LYS A 336 -3.45 43.95 -8.09
CA LYS A 336 -4.55 43.19 -7.51
C LYS A 336 -5.88 43.91 -7.71
N ASN A 337 -5.93 45.23 -7.52
CA ASN A 337 -7.16 46.00 -7.74
C ASN A 337 -7.60 45.96 -9.20
N GLN A 338 -6.68 46.14 -10.14
CA GLN A 338 -6.96 46.01 -11.59
C GLN A 338 -7.47 44.61 -11.95
N ARG A 339 -6.89 43.56 -11.39
CA ARG A 339 -7.38 42.19 -11.59
C ARG A 339 -8.82 42.02 -11.08
N LEU A 340 -9.10 42.54 -9.89
CA LEU A 340 -10.43 42.44 -9.28
C LEU A 340 -11.49 43.23 -10.05
N GLU A 341 -11.12 44.32 -10.73
CA GLU A 341 -12.00 45.04 -11.66
C GLU A 341 -12.41 44.15 -12.84
N TYR A 342 -11.44 43.54 -13.54
CA TYR A 342 -11.75 42.61 -14.64
C TYR A 342 -12.50 41.35 -14.20
N GLU A 343 -12.25 40.83 -13.00
CA GLU A 343 -13.01 39.69 -12.45
C GLU A 343 -14.48 40.05 -12.17
N LYS A 344 -14.73 41.28 -11.69
CA LYS A 344 -16.09 41.79 -11.49
C LYS A 344 -16.82 42.01 -12.80
N GLU A 345 -16.14 42.53 -13.82
CA GLU A 345 -16.71 42.69 -15.16
C GLU A 345 -17.13 41.36 -15.80
N LEU A 346 -16.42 40.28 -15.50
CA LEU A 346 -16.77 38.93 -15.94
C LEU A 346 -17.79 38.22 -15.03
N ASN A 347 -18.31 38.90 -13.99
CA ASN A 347 -19.21 38.35 -12.97
C ASN A 347 -18.67 37.08 -12.28
N LEU A 348 -17.34 36.95 -12.17
CA LEU A 348 -16.72 35.79 -11.53
C LEU A 348 -16.92 35.86 -10.01
N LYS A 349 -17.40 34.75 -9.43
CA LYS A 349 -17.40 34.58 -7.97
C LYS A 349 -15.96 34.60 -7.46
N GLU A 350 -15.76 35.02 -6.21
CA GLU A 350 -14.44 35.29 -5.62
C GLU A 350 -13.33 34.34 -6.11
N SER A 351 -12.27 34.87 -6.71
CA SER A 351 -11.18 34.06 -7.28
C SER A 351 -10.19 33.53 -6.23
N PHE A 352 -9.31 32.60 -6.63
CA PHE A 352 -8.19 32.16 -5.79
C PHE A 352 -7.17 33.29 -5.60
N ALA A 353 -6.60 33.41 -4.39
CA ALA A 353 -5.58 34.41 -4.09
C ALA A 353 -4.26 34.13 -4.81
N VAL A 354 -3.63 35.14 -5.41
CA VAL A 354 -2.35 34.97 -6.12
C VAL A 354 -1.19 34.75 -5.16
N ARG A 355 -0.24 33.90 -5.55
CA ARG A 355 0.94 33.54 -4.77
C ARG A 355 2.15 34.39 -5.17
N SER A 356 2.89 34.91 -4.21
CA SER A 356 4.15 35.64 -4.48
C SER A 356 5.33 34.68 -4.74
N VAL A 357 5.69 34.51 -6.00
CA VAL A 357 6.89 33.75 -6.39
C VAL A 357 8.17 34.38 -5.82
N ILE A 358 8.17 35.70 -5.66
CA ILE A 358 9.28 36.45 -5.05
C ILE A 358 9.50 36.05 -3.60
N LEU A 359 8.43 35.96 -2.80
CA LEU A 359 8.55 35.59 -1.38
C LEU A 359 9.17 34.19 -1.22
N LYS A 360 8.83 33.26 -2.11
CA LYS A 360 9.48 31.94 -2.16
C LYS A 360 10.99 32.03 -2.38
N LYS A 361 11.43 32.85 -3.34
CA LYS A 361 12.86 33.04 -3.65
C LYS A 361 13.62 33.64 -2.47
N ILE A 362 13.03 34.64 -1.81
CA ILE A 362 13.61 35.28 -0.62
C ILE A 362 13.75 34.28 0.52
N LEU A 363 12.72 33.46 0.76
CA LEU A 363 12.73 32.46 1.81
C LEU A 363 13.83 31.40 1.58
N TRP A 364 14.02 31.00 0.32
CA TRP A 364 15.11 30.10 -0.06
C TRP A 364 16.48 30.75 0.16
N PHE A 365 16.66 32.00 -0.26
CA PHE A 365 17.89 32.76 -0.03
C PHE A 365 18.22 32.89 1.47
N LEU A 366 17.21 33.23 2.30
CA LEU A 366 17.33 33.34 3.75
C LEU A 366 17.75 32.01 4.39
N PHE A 367 17.21 30.88 3.90
CA PHE A 367 17.58 29.55 4.37
C PHE A 367 19.08 29.25 4.13
N PHE A 368 19.62 29.61 2.96
CA PHE A 368 21.05 29.42 2.67
C PHE A 368 21.95 30.28 3.57
N ILE A 369 21.57 31.54 3.82
CA ILE A 369 22.31 32.41 4.74
C ILE A 369 22.35 31.81 6.14
N LEU A 370 21.21 31.32 6.65
CA LEU A 370 21.13 30.70 7.97
C LEU A 370 21.92 29.39 8.06
N LEU A 371 21.94 28.60 6.98
CA LEU A 371 22.74 27.38 6.91
C LEU A 371 24.24 27.71 7.00
N LEU A 372 24.71 28.68 6.22
CA LEU A 372 26.10 29.16 6.29
C LEU A 372 26.45 29.68 7.69
N LEU A 373 25.58 30.50 8.28
CA LEU A 373 25.78 31.05 9.62
C LEU A 373 25.84 29.94 10.68
N SER A 374 24.94 28.95 10.60
CA SER A 374 24.94 27.80 11.52
C SER A 374 26.24 26.98 11.44
N SER A 375 26.75 26.76 10.23
CA SER A 375 28.00 26.02 10.01
C SER A 375 29.22 26.77 10.55
N TYR A 376 29.28 28.08 10.34
CA TYR A 376 30.34 28.96 10.86
C TYR A 376 30.38 28.94 12.40
N PHE A 377 29.23 29.06 13.05
CA PHE A 377 29.13 29.01 14.52
C PHE A 377 29.33 27.62 15.11
N PHE A 378 29.15 26.55 14.33
CA PHE A 378 29.47 25.19 14.78
C PHE A 378 30.99 24.96 14.81
N LEU A 379 31.71 25.48 13.81
CA LEU A 379 33.17 25.44 13.70
C LEU A 379 33.86 26.34 14.74
N TYR A 380 33.30 27.52 15.02
CA TYR A 380 33.82 28.40 16.07
C TYR A 380 33.41 27.88 17.46
N LYS A 381 34.38 27.35 18.22
CA LYS A 381 34.23 26.68 19.52
C LYS A 381 33.73 27.56 20.69
N LYS A 382 33.02 28.67 20.42
CA LYS A 382 32.54 29.62 21.44
C LYS A 382 31.24 29.13 22.10
N LYS A 383 31.19 29.24 23.43
CA LYS A 383 30.24 28.58 24.36
C LYS A 383 28.77 29.08 24.34
N ASN A 384 28.32 29.90 23.39
CA ASN A 384 26.93 30.39 23.40
C ASN A 384 25.95 29.36 22.83
N ILE A 385 25.64 28.35 23.63
CA ILE A 385 24.67 27.27 23.33
C ILE A 385 23.29 27.84 22.99
N VAL A 386 22.86 28.92 23.67
CA VAL A 386 21.58 29.60 23.42
C VAL A 386 21.48 30.14 21.98
N PHE A 387 22.56 30.71 21.45
CA PHE A 387 22.58 31.23 20.09
C PHE A 387 22.54 30.10 19.04
N LYS A 388 23.19 28.97 19.31
CA LYS A 388 23.12 27.77 18.46
C LYS A 388 21.69 27.20 18.41
N LEU A 389 21.01 27.12 19.56
CA LEU A 389 19.60 26.71 19.65
C LEU A 389 18.67 27.64 18.87
N PHE A 390 18.87 28.96 18.97
CA PHE A 390 18.08 29.94 18.21
C PHE A 390 18.26 29.81 16.69
N LEU A 391 19.50 29.58 16.23
CA LEU A 391 19.77 29.31 14.80
C LEU A 391 19.10 28.03 14.30
N ILE A 392 19.14 26.94 15.09
CA ILE A 392 18.49 25.69 14.71
C ILE A 392 16.96 25.87 14.65
N LEU A 393 16.37 26.56 15.62
CA LEU A 393 14.92 26.82 15.65
C LEU A 393 14.46 27.67 14.47
N SER A 394 15.18 28.75 14.16
CA SER A 394 14.88 29.61 13.00
C SER A 394 15.01 28.86 11.67
N LEU A 395 16.05 28.03 11.51
CA LEU A 395 16.25 27.19 10.32
C LEU A 395 15.11 26.15 10.16
N GLY A 396 14.64 25.59 11.27
CA GLY A 396 13.45 24.73 11.31
C GLY A 396 12.18 25.45 10.85
N LEU A 397 11.89 26.64 11.39
CA LEU A 397 10.71 27.44 11.02
C LEU A 397 10.72 27.82 9.53
N ILE A 398 11.85 28.25 9.00
CA ILE A 398 11.99 28.61 7.58
C ILE A 398 11.83 27.38 6.68
N SER A 399 12.38 26.23 7.08
CA SER A 399 12.18 24.97 6.36
C SER A 399 10.69 24.59 6.27
N VAL A 400 9.94 24.72 7.37
CA VAL A 400 8.49 24.49 7.38
C VAL A 400 7.77 25.47 6.45
N LEU A 401 8.12 26.75 6.47
CA LEU A 401 7.53 27.75 5.57
C LEU A 401 7.81 27.43 4.09
N ILE A 402 9.04 27.02 3.74
CA ILE A 402 9.41 26.61 2.37
C ILE A 402 8.58 25.39 1.95
N PHE A 403 8.41 24.43 2.87
CA PHE A 403 7.64 23.23 2.62
C PHE A 403 6.16 23.55 2.36
N LEU A 404 5.55 24.40 3.20
CA LEU A 404 4.17 24.86 3.01
C LEU A 404 4.00 25.59 1.68
N TYR A 405 4.97 26.43 1.29
CA TYR A 405 4.93 27.14 0.01
C TYR A 405 5.11 26.22 -1.21
N SER A 406 5.84 25.12 -1.03
CA SER A 406 6.17 24.17 -2.11
C SER A 406 5.11 23.09 -2.33
N ARG A 407 4.27 22.80 -1.33
CA ARG A 407 3.22 21.77 -1.41
C ARG A 407 1.94 22.25 -2.11
N GLN A 408 1.84 23.54 -2.39
CA GLN A 408 0.64 24.11 -2.98
C GLN A 408 0.66 23.93 -4.51
N TYR A 409 -0.45 23.40 -5.03
CA TYR A 409 -0.71 23.15 -6.44
C TYR A 409 -0.58 24.41 -7.32
N GLU A 410 -0.30 24.20 -8.60
CA GLU A 410 -0.29 25.26 -9.60
C GLU A 410 -1.70 25.78 -9.88
N ARG A 411 -1.80 27.05 -10.27
CA ARG A 411 -3.06 27.68 -10.65
C ARG A 411 -3.05 28.05 -12.12
N ALA A 412 -4.23 28.01 -12.72
CA ALA A 412 -4.42 28.42 -14.09
C ALA A 412 -5.74 29.17 -14.28
N VAL A 413 -5.78 30.00 -15.30
CA VAL A 413 -6.97 30.71 -15.77
C VAL A 413 -7.57 29.96 -16.93
N TYR A 414 -8.88 29.72 -16.90
CA TYR A 414 -9.59 29.15 -18.03
C TYR A 414 -9.75 30.17 -19.17
N ARG A 415 -9.21 29.83 -20.34
CA ARG A 415 -9.32 30.58 -21.59
C ARG A 415 -9.55 29.59 -22.74
N PRO A 416 -10.78 29.45 -23.26
CA PRO A 416 -11.02 28.60 -24.42
C PRO A 416 -10.36 29.18 -25.68
N LEU A 417 -9.87 28.29 -26.55
CA LEU A 417 -9.29 28.67 -27.84
C LEU A 417 -10.38 29.02 -28.85
N ASN A 418 -11.40 28.16 -28.94
CA ASN A 418 -12.51 28.26 -29.88
C ASN A 418 -13.85 28.31 -29.16
N TYR A 419 -14.86 28.86 -29.83
CA TYR A 419 -16.23 28.93 -29.31
C TYR A 419 -16.82 27.54 -29.01
N ASP A 420 -16.49 26.54 -29.83
CA ASP A 420 -16.99 25.17 -29.71
C ASP A 420 -16.27 24.33 -28.65
N GLU A 421 -15.26 24.89 -27.96
CA GLU A 421 -14.59 24.13 -26.90
C GLU A 421 -15.51 23.93 -25.70
N PRO A 422 -15.64 22.68 -25.22
CA PRO A 422 -16.56 22.38 -24.14
C PRO A 422 -16.08 23.08 -22.87
N TYR A 423 -16.91 23.95 -22.30
CA TYR A 423 -16.70 24.54 -20.97
C TYR A 423 -16.97 23.55 -19.83
N LEU A 424 -17.10 22.26 -20.13
CA LEU A 424 -17.59 21.24 -19.22
C LEU A 424 -16.45 20.52 -18.52
N LEU A 425 -16.66 20.20 -17.24
CA LEU A 425 -15.78 19.36 -16.43
C LEU A 425 -16.27 17.92 -16.46
N TYR A 426 -15.38 16.98 -16.71
CA TYR A 426 -15.72 15.55 -16.83
C TYR A 426 -15.22 14.74 -15.62
N HIS A 427 -15.94 13.68 -15.25
CA HIS A 427 -15.48 12.76 -14.20
C HIS A 427 -14.24 11.94 -14.61
N ILE A 428 -14.10 11.69 -15.91
CA ILE A 428 -13.07 10.88 -16.55
C ILE A 428 -12.42 11.74 -17.64
N PRO A 429 -11.11 11.61 -17.93
CA PRO A 429 -10.42 12.38 -18.98
C PRO A 429 -10.80 11.93 -20.40
N GLU A 430 -12.10 11.94 -20.70
CA GLU A 430 -12.70 11.59 -21.99
C GLU A 430 -13.93 12.47 -22.23
N THR A 431 -14.13 12.94 -23.47
CA THR A 431 -15.26 13.81 -23.84
C THR A 431 -16.61 13.10 -23.81
N SER A 432 -16.62 11.76 -23.80
CA SER A 432 -17.78 10.89 -23.60
C SER A 432 -18.17 10.73 -22.13
N GLY A 433 -17.34 11.23 -21.19
CA GLY A 433 -17.53 11.06 -19.76
C GLY A 433 -18.73 11.81 -19.19
N THR A 434 -19.14 11.44 -17.97
CA THR A 434 -20.21 12.14 -17.24
C THR A 434 -19.76 13.55 -16.86
N ILE A 435 -20.62 14.53 -17.12
CA ILE A 435 -20.40 15.95 -16.81
C ILE A 435 -20.59 16.18 -15.30
N VAL A 436 -19.59 16.77 -14.66
CA VAL A 436 -19.60 17.18 -13.25
C VAL A 436 -20.16 18.58 -13.09
N SER A 437 -19.61 19.52 -13.87
CA SER A 437 -19.88 20.96 -13.72
C SER A 437 -19.43 21.72 -14.99
N SER A 438 -19.60 23.04 -14.99
CA SER A 438 -19.25 23.97 -16.07
C SER A 438 -18.26 25.03 -15.59
N LEU A 439 -17.33 25.46 -16.42
CA LEU A 439 -16.36 26.53 -16.20
C LEU A 439 -16.82 27.84 -16.82
N GLU A 440 -16.45 28.94 -16.19
CA GLU A 440 -16.63 30.30 -16.72
C GLU A 440 -15.32 30.83 -17.30
N ILE A 441 -15.40 31.61 -18.38
CA ILE A 441 -14.22 32.22 -19.01
C ILE A 441 -13.56 33.18 -18.01
N GLY A 442 -12.25 33.04 -17.79
CA GLY A 442 -11.51 33.83 -16.79
C GLY A 442 -11.51 33.23 -15.37
N GLU A 443 -12.27 32.15 -15.13
CA GLU A 443 -12.29 31.45 -13.84
C GLU A 443 -10.91 30.86 -13.51
N THR A 444 -10.50 30.99 -12.25
CA THR A 444 -9.23 30.43 -11.75
C THR A 444 -9.46 29.06 -11.17
N VAL A 445 -8.58 28.14 -11.52
CA VAL A 445 -8.65 26.77 -11.04
C VAL A 445 -7.30 26.33 -10.48
N ILE A 446 -7.34 25.35 -9.59
CA ILE A 446 -6.16 24.67 -9.08
C ILE A 446 -5.94 23.40 -9.89
N ILE A 447 -4.74 23.21 -10.45
CA ILE A 447 -4.36 21.99 -11.17
C ILE A 447 -3.81 20.98 -10.17
N LYS A 448 -4.58 19.94 -9.85
CA LYS A 448 -4.15 18.85 -8.96
C LYS A 448 -3.38 17.75 -9.67
N GLN A 449 -3.76 17.43 -10.90
CA GLN A 449 -3.10 16.39 -11.69
C GLN A 449 -2.95 16.82 -13.15
N LYS A 450 -1.87 16.35 -13.77
CA LYS A 450 -1.53 16.60 -15.17
C LYS A 450 -1.29 15.28 -15.87
N THR A 451 -1.91 15.12 -17.02
CA THR A 451 -1.63 14.05 -18.00
C THR A 451 -1.09 14.68 -19.28
N SER A 452 -0.82 13.88 -20.31
CA SER A 452 -0.44 14.36 -21.64
C SER A 452 -1.37 15.45 -22.18
N GLU A 453 -2.69 15.21 -22.16
CA GLU A 453 -3.69 16.10 -22.78
C GLU A 453 -4.69 16.73 -21.81
N TRP A 454 -4.82 16.20 -20.58
CA TRP A 454 -5.85 16.61 -19.63
C TRP A 454 -5.28 17.11 -18.31
N PHE A 455 -5.96 18.09 -17.72
CA PHE A 455 -5.77 18.55 -16.36
C PHE A 455 -6.95 18.12 -15.49
N PHE A 456 -6.66 17.55 -14.32
CA PHE A 456 -7.64 17.45 -13.25
C PHE A 456 -7.58 18.73 -12.43
N ILE A 457 -8.66 19.48 -12.49
CA ILE A 457 -8.76 20.81 -11.90
C ILE A 457 -9.77 20.83 -10.75
N GLU A 458 -9.56 21.74 -9.83
CA GLU A 458 -10.47 22.03 -8.72
C GLU A 458 -10.84 23.52 -8.76
N LYS A 459 -12.15 23.78 -8.68
CA LYS A 459 -12.74 25.10 -8.53
C LYS A 459 -12.75 25.51 -7.07
N LYS A 460 -13.01 26.80 -6.79
CA LYS A 460 -13.05 27.31 -5.42
C LYS A 460 -14.19 26.76 -4.57
N ASP A 461 -15.29 26.36 -5.20
CA ASP A 461 -16.42 25.68 -4.56
C ASP A 461 -16.09 24.24 -4.11
N GLY A 462 -14.88 23.74 -4.40
CA GLY A 462 -14.45 22.37 -4.11
C GLY A 462 -14.83 21.36 -5.19
N THR A 463 -15.56 21.79 -6.23
CA THR A 463 -15.92 20.92 -7.34
C THR A 463 -14.70 20.67 -8.22
N GLY A 464 -14.41 19.41 -8.56
CA GLY A 464 -13.27 19.04 -9.38
C GLY A 464 -13.61 18.10 -10.54
N GLY A 465 -12.87 18.22 -11.63
CA GLY A 465 -13.07 17.40 -12.82
C GLY A 465 -11.93 17.54 -13.83
N TRP A 466 -11.99 16.72 -14.87
CA TRP A 466 -11.04 16.68 -15.98
C TRP A 466 -11.44 17.65 -17.08
N GLN A 467 -10.45 18.37 -17.61
CA GLN A 467 -10.60 19.24 -18.78
C GLN A 467 -9.31 19.23 -19.63
N LYS A 468 -9.44 19.48 -20.94
CA LYS A 468 -8.31 19.59 -21.85
C LYS A 468 -7.36 20.72 -21.46
N LYS A 469 -6.05 20.46 -21.56
CA LYS A 469 -4.97 21.39 -21.19
C LYS A 469 -4.96 22.68 -22.00
N ASN A 470 -5.35 22.63 -23.28
CA ASN A 470 -5.22 23.74 -24.22
C ASN A 470 -6.04 24.98 -23.84
N GLY A 471 -7.08 24.80 -23.04
CA GLY A 471 -7.94 25.89 -22.56
C GLY A 471 -7.43 26.61 -21.30
N PHE A 472 -6.17 26.44 -20.89
CA PHE A 472 -5.65 27.00 -19.64
C PHE A 472 -4.35 27.76 -19.80
N ILE A 473 -4.26 28.92 -19.14
CA ILE A 473 -3.01 29.69 -18.96
C ILE A 473 -2.53 29.51 -17.52
N ILE A 474 -1.35 28.93 -17.34
CA ILE A 474 -0.72 28.75 -16.01
C ILE A 474 -0.19 30.10 -15.50
N THR A 475 -0.49 30.43 -14.24
CA THR A 475 -0.18 31.77 -13.68
C THR A 475 0.78 31.78 -12.49
N ASP A 476 1.18 30.61 -11.99
CA ASP A 476 1.99 30.45 -10.76
C ASP A 476 3.39 29.88 -11.02
#